data_AF-W7Y935-F1
#
_entry.id   AF-W7Y935-F1
#
_cell.length_a   1.000
_cell.length_b   1.000
_cell.length_c   1.000
_cell.angle_alpha   90.00
_cell.angle_beta   90.00
_cell.angle_gamma   90.00
#
_symmetry.space_group_name_H-M   'P 1'
#
loop_
_entity.id
_entity.type
_entity.pdbx_description
1 polymer ?
#
loop_
_entity_poly.entity_id
_entity_poly.type
_entity_poly.pdbx_seq_one_letter_code
_entity_poly.pdbx_strand_id
1 'polypeptide(L)'
;MFPSKKQSDMICNIVSQVKKQNPEITDSRQIRTSVIMNWLKSHNIRQVQYMAGHKSIRSTEQYRQQDLCDLVKQLEMFHPLK
;
A
#
# COMPACT_ATOMS: atom_id res chain seq x y z
N MET A 1 15.20 -12.71 8.03
CA MET A 1 14.41 -13.60 8.90
C MET A 1 12.99 -13.57 8.35
N PHE A 2 12.59 -14.61 7.61
CA PHE A 2 11.23 -14.71 7.08
C PHE A 2 10.31 -15.30 8.16
N PRO A 3 9.03 -14.89 8.23
CA PRO A 3 8.13 -15.33 9.29
C PRO A 3 8.03 -16.87 9.30
N SER A 4 8.06 -17.46 10.50
CA SER A 4 7.83 -18.90 10.66
C SER A 4 6.39 -19.23 10.24
N LYS A 5 6.14 -20.47 9.76
CA LYS A 5 4.83 -20.88 9.20
C LYS A 5 3.63 -20.45 10.07
N LYS A 6 3.75 -20.54 11.41
CA LYS A 6 2.71 -20.14 12.37
C LYS A 6 2.31 -18.66 12.29
N GLN A 7 3.23 -17.76 11.95
CA GLN A 7 2.94 -16.32 11.81
C GLN A 7 2.18 -16.02 10.52
N SER A 8 2.44 -16.77 9.45
CA SER A 8 1.69 -16.66 8.19
C SER A 8 0.21 -17.00 8.40
N ASP A 9 -0.07 -18.04 9.17
CA ASP A 9 -1.45 -18.49 9.44
C ASP A 9 -2.27 -17.45 10.22
N MET A 10 -1.64 -16.73 11.16
CA MET A 10 -2.30 -15.66 11.92
C MET A 10 -2.64 -14.45 11.03
N ILE A 11 -1.73 -14.03 10.15
CA ILE A 11 -1.97 -12.93 9.20
C ILE A 11 -3.13 -13.29 8.28
N CYS A 12 -3.18 -14.52 7.77
CA CYS A 12 -4.29 -15.00 6.93
C CYS A 12 -5.63 -14.92 7.67
N ASN A 13 -5.67 -15.28 8.95
CA ASN A 13 -6.88 -15.19 9.76
C ASN A 13 -7.33 -13.75 10.02
N ILE A 14 -6.41 -12.82 10.26
CA ILE A 14 -6.74 -11.41 10.42
C ILE A 14 -7.29 -10.85 9.10
N VAL A 15 -6.64 -11.16 7.98
CA VAL A 15 -7.07 -10.70 6.65
C VAL A 15 -8.44 -11.26 6.29
N SER A 16 -8.74 -12.52 6.64
CA SER A 16 -10.06 -13.11 6.41
C SER A 16 -11.16 -12.47 7.26
N GLN A 17 -10.85 -12.00 8.46
CA GLN A 17 -11.79 -11.24 9.29
C GLN A 17 -12.01 -9.83 8.74
N VAL A 18 -10.93 -9.13 8.36
CA VAL A 18 -11.00 -7.79 7.77
C VAL A 18 -11.81 -7.80 6.47
N LYS A 19 -11.66 -8.85 5.65
CA LYS A 19 -12.48 -9.10 4.44
C LYS A 19 -13.98 -9.16 4.70
N LYS A 20 -14.40 -9.72 5.84
CA LYS A 20 -15.83 -9.80 6.20
C LYS A 20 -16.41 -8.41 6.49
N GLN A 21 -15.60 -7.50 7.00
CA GLN A 21 -16.02 -6.13 7.30
C GLN A 21 -15.95 -5.22 6.07
N ASN A 22 -14.93 -5.42 5.23
CA ASN A 22 -14.70 -4.62 4.03
C ASN A 22 -14.45 -5.56 2.83
N PRO A 23 -15.49 -5.93 2.07
CA PRO A 23 -15.37 -6.88 0.98
C PRO A 23 -14.51 -6.37 -0.20
N GLU A 24 -14.26 -5.06 -0.28
CA GLU A 24 -13.35 -4.44 -1.25
C GLU A 24 -11.87 -4.82 -1.04
N ILE A 25 -11.52 -5.33 0.15
CA ILE A 25 -10.16 -5.73 0.48
C ILE A 25 -9.91 -7.14 -0.03
N THR A 26 -9.21 -7.29 -1.15
CA THR A 26 -8.99 -8.60 -1.77
C THR A 26 -7.77 -9.31 -1.20
N ASP A 27 -6.76 -8.58 -0.73
CA ASP A 27 -5.48 -9.16 -0.32
C ASP A 27 -4.73 -8.32 0.72
N SER A 28 -3.94 -8.99 1.55
CA SER A 28 -2.98 -8.38 2.48
C SER A 28 -1.96 -7.47 1.79
N ARG A 29 -1.58 -7.82 0.54
CA ARG A 29 -0.70 -6.99 -0.30
C ARG A 29 -1.31 -5.63 -0.61
N GLN A 30 -2.62 -5.55 -0.82
CA GLN A 30 -3.34 -4.29 -1.05
C GLN A 30 -3.24 -3.37 0.18
N ILE A 31 -3.41 -3.92 1.37
CA ILE A 31 -3.27 -3.18 2.64
C ILE A 31 -1.84 -2.66 2.77
N ARG A 32 -0.83 -3.51 2.52
CA ARG A 32 0.58 -3.09 2.55
C ARG A 32 0.85 -1.94 1.57
N THR A 33 0.35 -2.03 0.34
CA THR A 33 0.49 -0.96 -0.67
C THR A 33 -0.13 0.35 -0.18
N SER A 34 -1.35 0.31 0.35
CA SER A 34 -2.05 1.48 0.90
C SER A 34 -1.25 2.16 2.01
N VAL A 35 -0.70 1.38 2.96
CA VAL A 35 0.12 1.90 4.06
C VAL A 35 1.40 2.56 3.55
N ILE A 36 2.12 1.91 2.62
CA ILE A 36 3.36 2.46 2.04
C ILE A 36 3.08 3.76 1.27
N MET A 37 2.02 3.80 0.46
CA MET A 37 1.60 5.02 -0.24
C MET A 37 1.26 6.14 0.74
N ASN A 38 0.55 5.83 1.84
CA ASN A 38 0.26 6.83 2.86
C ASN A 38 1.53 7.38 3.54
N TRP A 39 2.53 6.55 3.80
CA TRP A 39 3.81 7.02 4.33
C TRP A 39 4.58 7.89 3.33
N LEU A 40 4.54 7.55 2.03
CA LEU A 40 5.20 8.34 0.99
C LEU A 40 4.66 9.78 0.86
N LYS A 41 3.42 10.03 1.30
CA LYS A 41 2.82 11.38 1.33
C LYS A 41 3.39 12.28 2.41
N SER A 42 3.86 11.71 3.52
CA SER A 42 4.25 12.44 4.74
C SER A 42 5.73 12.31 5.10
N HIS A 43 6.42 11.31 4.57
CA HIS A 43 7.80 10.97 4.93
C HIS A 43 8.73 10.95 3.72
N ASN A 44 10.02 11.12 3.97
CA ASN A 44 11.04 10.99 2.94
C ASN A 44 11.19 9.53 2.48
N ILE A 45 11.49 9.32 1.20
CA ILE A 45 11.53 7.98 0.60
C ILE A 45 12.51 7.01 1.28
N ARG A 46 13.62 7.54 1.81
CA ARG A 46 14.61 6.76 2.56
C ARG A 46 14.05 6.29 3.92
N GLN A 47 13.24 7.10 4.60
CA GLN A 47 12.56 6.68 5.83
C GLN A 47 11.55 5.57 5.52
N VAL A 48 10.73 5.77 4.49
CA VAL A 48 9.74 4.77 4.05
C VAL A 48 10.42 3.46 3.65
N GLN A 49 11.59 3.50 3.01
CA GLN A 49 12.38 2.30 2.70
C GLN A 49 12.69 1.48 3.96
N TYR A 50 13.17 2.12 5.03
CA TYR A 50 13.45 1.45 6.29
C TYR A 50 12.18 0.89 6.94
N MET A 51 11.10 1.68 6.98
CA MET A 51 9.81 1.25 7.53
C MET A 51 9.21 0.06 6.77
N ALA A 52 9.35 0.06 5.45
CA ALA A 52 8.87 -1.03 4.59
C ALA A 52 9.79 -2.27 4.62
N GLY A 53 11.01 -2.16 5.16
CA GLY A 53 12.00 -3.23 5.17
C GLY A 53 12.59 -3.55 3.80
N HIS A 54 12.65 -2.57 2.89
CA HIS A 54 13.15 -2.78 1.54
C HIS A 54 14.69 -2.69 1.46
N LYS A 55 15.31 -3.66 0.80
CA LYS A 55 16.76 -3.69 0.57
C LYS A 55 17.27 -2.53 -0.30
N SER A 56 16.43 -2.07 -1.24
CA SER A 56 16.77 -1.03 -2.21
C SER A 56 15.70 0.05 -2.23
N ILE A 57 16.12 1.31 -2.42
CA ILE A 57 15.23 2.46 -2.62
C ILE A 57 14.32 2.24 -3.82
N ARG A 58 14.84 1.61 -4.89
CA ARG A 58 14.08 1.32 -6.12
C ARG A 58 12.80 0.53 -5.83
N SER A 59 12.84 -0.40 -4.87
CA SER A 59 11.66 -1.18 -4.47
C SER A 59 10.58 -0.31 -3.82
N THR A 60 10.96 0.79 -3.17
CA THR A 60 10.04 1.77 -2.59
C THR A 60 9.57 2.78 -3.64
N GLU A 61 10.42 3.17 -4.59
CA GLU A 61 10.08 4.11 -5.68
C GLU A 61 8.94 3.63 -6.57
N GLN A 62 8.82 2.32 -6.78
CA GLN A 62 7.73 1.73 -7.58
C GLN A 62 6.34 2.13 -7.08
N TYR A 63 6.19 2.40 -5.78
CA TYR A 63 4.91 2.80 -5.20
C TYR A 63 4.53 4.25 -5.54
N ARG A 64 5.49 5.14 -5.84
CA ARG A 64 5.20 6.52 -6.29
C ARG A 64 4.62 6.57 -7.70
N GLN A 65 5.03 5.65 -8.57
CA GLN A 65 4.54 5.60 -9.95
C GLN A 65 3.09 5.10 -10.03
N GLN A 66 2.61 4.42 -8.99
CA GLN A 66 1.25 3.88 -8.90
C GLN A 66 0.25 4.83 -8.23
N ASP A 67 0.63 6.06 -7.86
CA ASP A 67 -0.30 7.07 -7.35
C ASP A 67 -1.22 7.57 -8.48
N LEU A 68 -2.17 6.71 -8.90
CA LEU A 68 -3.28 7.07 -9.79
C LEU A 68 -4.18 8.15 -9.17
N CYS A 69 -4.06 8.39 -7.86
CA CYS A 69 -4.74 9.46 -7.14
C CYS A 69 -4.47 10.85 -7.75
N ASP A 70 -3.23 11.13 -8.17
CA ASP A 70 -2.90 12.43 -8.77
C ASP A 70 -3.46 12.54 -10.19
N LEU A 71 -3.47 11.43 -10.95
CA LEU A 71 -4.08 11.38 -12.28
C LEU A 71 -5.59 11.59 -12.21
N VAL A 72 -6.27 10.96 -11.25
CA VAL A 72 -7.71 11.12 -11.03
C VAL A 72 -8.03 12.55 -10.59
N LYS A 73 -7.27 13.15 -9.67
CA LYS A 73 -7.45 14.56 -9.28
C LYS A 73 -7.23 15.53 -10.43
N GLN A 74 -6.22 15.30 -11.26
CA GLN A 74 -5.99 16.12 -12.46
C GLN A 74 -7.13 15.97 -13.46
N LEU A 75 -7.60 14.75 -13.71
CA LEU A 75 -8.79 14.52 -14.53
C LEU A 75 -10.01 15.26 -13.98
N GLU A 76 -10.29 15.16 -12.68
CA GLU A 76 -11.42 15.87 -12.03
C GLU A 76 -11.28 17.40 -12.13
N MET A 77 -10.07 17.96 -12.01
CA MET A 77 -9.82 19.40 -12.17
C MET A 77 -10.04 19.91 -13.60
N PHE A 78 -9.82 19.06 -14.61
CA PHE A 78 -9.89 19.45 -16.02
C PHE A 78 -11.05 18.80 -16.77
N HIS A 79 -11.91 18.00 -16.13
CA HIS A 79 -13.04 17.39 -16.80
C HIS A 79 -14.11 18.46 -17.08
N PRO A 80 -14.46 18.73 -18.36
CA PRO A 80 -15.44 19.75 -18.71
C PRO A 80 -16.90 19.36 -18.41
N LEU A 81 -17.13 18.25 -17.71
CA LEU A 81 -18.46 17.77 -17.33
C LEU A 81 -18.55 17.76 -15.81
N LYS A 82 -19.09 18.85 -15.26
CA LYS A 82 -19.85 18.80 -14.01
C LYS A 82 -21.25 18.28 -14.29
#